data_AF-A0A850MN08-F1
#
_entry.id   AF-A0A850MN08-F1
#
_cell.length_a   1.000
_cell.length_b   1.000
_cell.length_c   1.000
_cell.angle_alpha   90.00
_cell.angle_beta   90.00
_cell.angle_gamma   90.00
#
_symmetry.space_group_name_H-M   'P 1'
#
loop_
_entity.id
_entity.type
_entity.pdbx_description
1 polymer ?
#
loop_
_entity_poly.entity_id
_entity_poly.type
_entity_poly.pdbx_seq_one_letter_code
_entity_poly.pdbx_strand_id
1 'polypeptide(L)'
;MANCIWFFISILGVICLIPIHFLSVEHLKLQEKYGKEKGDKIAKILGMISGWGFFIFLFGIWISPQPRFTIPFFQDLAIVIPIINLSIPLFHLIVSILLIILGAWFAIAGVKEVTLKVAETHKPEKVITTGIYSRIRHPQYFGTIVVHVGFSLLLSSLYSLLSTPLIIFYNYITSWKEEKELIKEFGKEYEEYKKKVPMLYPKLRRERKR
;
A
#
# COMPACT_ATOMS: atom_id res chain seq x y z
N MET A 1 6.23 10.87 29.26
CA MET A 1 6.04 11.12 27.82
C MET A 1 6.50 9.86 27.09
N ALA A 2 5.66 9.24 26.26
CA ALA A 2 6.07 8.03 25.53
C ALA A 2 7.28 8.36 24.65
N ASN A 3 8.36 7.58 24.74
CA ASN A 3 9.54 7.78 23.90
C ASN A 3 9.19 7.40 22.45
N CYS A 4 8.85 8.40 21.65
CA CYS A 4 8.40 8.23 20.26
C CYS A 4 9.58 8.06 19.28
N ILE A 5 10.82 7.89 19.76
CA ILE A 5 12.00 7.77 18.89
C ILE A 5 11.85 6.65 17.86
N TRP A 6 11.25 5.53 18.25
CA TRP A 6 11.02 4.37 17.38
C TRP A 6 10.02 4.66 16.26
N PHE A 7 9.04 5.52 16.51
CA PHE A 7 8.12 5.99 15.47
C PHE A 7 8.87 6.78 14.40
N PHE A 8 9.70 7.74 14.81
CA PHE A 8 10.48 8.55 13.88
C PHE A 8 11.54 7.75 13.14
N ILE A 9 12.19 6.77 13.80
CA ILE A 9 13.10 5.82 13.13
C ILE A 9 12.34 5.04 12.05
N SER A 10 11.11 4.62 12.33
CA SER A 10 10.29 3.88 11.36
C SER A 10 9.90 4.75 10.17
N ILE A 11 9.48 5.99 10.40
CA ILE A 11 9.21 6.97 9.34
C ILE A 11 10.47 7.23 8.49
N LEU A 12 11.62 7.43 9.13
CA LEU A 12 12.88 7.62 8.43
C LEU A 12 13.24 6.39 7.59
N GLY A 13 13.03 5.19 8.13
CA GLY A 13 13.19 3.93 7.40
C GLY A 13 12.34 3.85 6.15
N VAL A 14 11.05 4.19 6.25
CA VAL A 14 10.16 4.31 5.07
C VAL A 14 10.74 5.29 4.05
N ILE A 15 11.13 6.50 4.48
CA ILE A 15 11.69 7.54 3.59
C ILE A 15 12.94 7.04 2.88
N CYS A 16 13.86 6.37 3.58
CA CYS A 16 15.09 5.83 3.00
C CYS A 16 14.84 4.72 1.96
N LEU A 17 13.71 4.00 2.04
CA LEU A 17 13.35 2.97 1.07
C LEU A 17 12.66 3.52 -0.19
N ILE A 18 12.12 4.74 -0.14
CA ILE A 18 11.42 5.35 -1.28
C ILE A 18 12.29 5.38 -2.54
N PRO A 19 13.56 5.86 -2.52
CA PRO A 19 14.40 5.89 -3.71
C PRO A 19 14.69 4.48 -4.25
N ILE A 20 14.91 3.51 -3.36
CA ILE A 20 15.16 2.10 -3.73
C ILE A 20 13.94 1.53 -4.45
N HIS A 21 12.74 1.80 -3.93
CA HIS A 21 11.50 1.35 -4.54
C HIS A 21 11.21 2.03 -5.89
N PHE A 22 11.47 3.32 -5.99
CA PHE A 22 11.31 4.04 -7.26
C PHE A 22 12.23 3.47 -8.34
N LEU A 23 13.47 3.10 -7.98
CA LEU A 23 14.38 2.41 -8.89
C LEU A 23 13.87 1.02 -9.30
N SER A 24 13.21 0.28 -8.40
CA SER A 24 12.65 -1.03 -8.76
C SER A 24 11.49 -0.92 -9.75
N VAL A 25 10.66 0.13 -9.62
CA VAL A 25 9.50 0.36 -10.51
C VAL A 25 9.96 0.88 -11.87
N GLU A 26 10.95 1.78 -11.92
CA GLU A 26 11.52 2.36 -13.15
C GLU A 26 12.50 1.41 -13.86
N HIS A 27 12.06 0.18 -14.08
CA HIS A 27 12.89 -0.92 -14.54
C HIS A 27 13.45 -0.73 -15.96
N LEU A 28 12.81 0.05 -16.84
CA LEU A 28 13.33 0.32 -18.18
C LEU A 28 14.66 1.08 -18.10
N LYS A 29 14.81 1.99 -17.12
CA LYS A 29 16.09 2.69 -16.88
C LYS A 29 17.19 1.72 -16.46
N LEU A 30 16.86 0.70 -15.67
CA LEU A 30 17.81 -0.32 -15.25
C LEU A 30 18.21 -1.22 -16.42
N GLN A 31 17.27 -1.58 -17.29
CA GLN A 31 17.54 -2.33 -18.52
C GLN A 31 18.43 -1.53 -19.48
N GLU A 32 18.18 -0.24 -19.65
CA GLU A 32 18.99 0.66 -20.48
C GLU A 32 20.44 0.76 -19.97
N LYS A 33 20.62 0.86 -18.64
CA LYS A 33 21.93 1.03 -18.02
C LYS A 33 22.75 -0.26 -17.91
N TYR A 34 22.10 -1.40 -17.65
CA TYR A 34 22.79 -2.65 -17.31
C TYR A 34 22.53 -3.80 -18.29
N GLY A 35 21.69 -3.58 -19.32
CA GLY A 35 21.16 -4.62 -20.20
C GLY A 35 19.91 -5.29 -19.63
N LYS A 36 19.07 -5.85 -20.51
CA LYS A 36 17.73 -6.37 -20.16
C LYS A 36 17.75 -7.37 -18.98
N GLU A 37 18.53 -8.43 -19.11
CA GLU A 37 18.58 -9.52 -18.12
C GLU A 37 19.11 -9.05 -16.75
N LYS A 38 20.21 -8.29 -16.74
CA LYS A 38 20.79 -7.75 -15.48
C LYS A 38 19.89 -6.68 -14.88
N GLY A 39 19.34 -5.79 -15.69
CA GLY A 39 18.40 -4.76 -15.27
C GLY A 39 17.17 -5.34 -14.60
N ASP A 40 16.60 -6.40 -15.17
CA ASP A 40 15.46 -7.13 -14.58
C ASP A 40 15.80 -7.77 -13.24
N LYS A 41 16.98 -8.39 -13.14
CA LYS A 41 17.45 -8.99 -11.88
C LYS A 41 17.65 -7.94 -10.80
N ILE A 42 18.23 -6.78 -11.14
CA ILE A 42 18.41 -5.65 -10.21
C ILE A 42 17.05 -5.11 -9.76
N ALA A 43 16.13 -4.84 -10.70
CA ALA A 43 14.80 -4.35 -10.39
C ALA A 43 14.07 -5.27 -9.40
N LYS A 44 14.13 -6.59 -9.63
CA LYS A 44 13.55 -7.59 -8.73
C LYS A 44 14.17 -7.54 -7.33
N ILE A 45 15.50 -7.47 -7.22
CA ILE A 45 16.19 -7.41 -5.93
C ILE A 45 15.80 -6.13 -5.17
N LEU A 46 15.82 -4.98 -5.84
CA LEU A 46 15.42 -3.71 -5.23
C LEU A 46 13.94 -3.71 -4.82
N GLY A 47 13.07 -4.33 -5.62
CA GLY A 47 11.65 -4.51 -5.31
C GLY A 47 11.44 -5.36 -4.07
N MET A 48 12.16 -6.48 -3.95
CA MET A 48 12.12 -7.33 -2.75
C MET A 48 12.64 -6.60 -1.50
N ILE A 49 13.81 -5.94 -1.60
CA ILE A 49 14.40 -5.21 -0.47
C ILE A 49 13.46 -4.10 0.00
N SER A 50 12.95 -3.29 -0.94
CA SER A 50 12.03 -2.20 -0.59
C SER A 50 10.69 -2.73 -0.06
N GLY A 51 10.11 -3.75 -0.67
CA GLY A 51 8.86 -4.36 -0.23
C GLY A 51 8.92 -4.88 1.21
N TRP A 52 9.88 -5.76 1.52
CA TRP A 52 10.07 -6.28 2.88
C TRP A 52 10.44 -5.17 3.87
N GLY A 53 11.27 -4.22 3.45
CA GLY A 53 11.62 -3.08 4.26
C GLY A 53 10.40 -2.22 4.63
N PHE A 54 9.51 -1.93 3.68
CA PHE A 54 8.27 -1.20 3.96
C PHE A 54 7.40 -1.96 4.94
N PHE A 55 7.25 -3.27 4.80
CA PHE A 55 6.50 -4.06 5.78
C PHE A 55 7.07 -3.89 7.20
N ILE A 56 8.39 -4.06 7.36
CA ILE A 56 9.06 -3.92 8.66
C ILE A 56 8.82 -2.54 9.28
N PHE A 57 9.04 -1.46 8.50
CA PHE A 57 8.87 -0.10 9.01
C PHE A 57 7.41 0.31 9.21
N LEU A 58 6.46 -0.25 8.43
CA LEU A 58 5.03 -0.04 8.68
C LEU A 58 4.60 -0.68 10.00
N PHE A 59 5.07 -1.89 10.31
CA PHE A 59 4.86 -2.48 11.64
C PHE A 59 5.46 -1.61 12.75
N GLY A 60 6.65 -1.04 12.52
CA GLY A 60 7.25 -0.05 13.41
C GLY A 60 6.38 1.19 13.63
N ILE A 61 5.79 1.75 12.56
CA ILE A 61 4.84 2.87 12.62
C ILE A 61 3.61 2.50 13.45
N TRP A 62 3.09 1.28 13.32
CA TRP A 62 1.90 0.83 14.04
C TRP A 62 2.14 0.58 15.54
N ILE A 63 3.23 -0.13 15.86
CA ILE A 63 3.47 -0.69 17.21
C ILE A 63 4.33 0.22 18.09
N SER A 64 5.12 1.12 17.50
CA SER A 64 6.01 1.99 18.27
C SER A 64 5.27 2.79 19.35
N PRO A 65 5.90 3.01 20.53
CA PRO A 65 5.29 3.81 21.59
C PRO A 65 4.93 5.21 21.09
N GLN A 66 3.64 5.53 21.13
CA GLN A 66 3.09 6.80 20.64
C GLN A 66 1.79 7.13 21.39
N PRO A 67 1.32 8.39 21.36
CA PRO A 67 0.04 8.74 21.98
C PRO A 67 -1.10 7.91 21.41
N ARG A 68 -1.99 7.45 22.29
CA ARG A 68 -3.23 6.80 21.89
C ARG A 68 -4.37 7.80 21.86
N PHE A 69 -5.26 7.67 20.89
CA PHE A 69 -6.48 8.47 20.82
C PHE A 69 -7.71 7.62 21.15
N THR A 70 -8.79 8.25 21.56
CA THR A 70 -10.10 7.62 21.70
C THR A 70 -11.13 8.44 20.93
N ILE A 71 -12.08 7.77 20.33
CA ILE A 71 -13.28 8.40 19.77
C ILE A 71 -14.36 8.32 20.85
N PRO A 72 -15.09 9.40 21.17
CA PRO A 72 -16.02 9.46 22.30
C PRO A 72 -17.28 8.56 22.15
N PHE A 73 -17.30 7.67 21.17
CA PHE A 73 -18.41 6.77 20.86
C PHE A 73 -18.13 5.39 21.45
N PHE A 74 -18.94 4.97 22.43
CA PHE A 74 -18.80 3.68 23.16
C PHE A 74 -17.39 3.43 23.76
N GLN A 75 -16.70 4.49 24.19
CA GLN A 75 -15.35 4.41 24.76
C GLN A 75 -15.28 3.60 26.06
N ASP A 76 -16.39 3.48 26.79
CA ASP A 76 -16.47 2.75 28.05
C ASP A 76 -16.45 1.22 27.86
N LEU A 77 -16.70 0.75 26.64
CA LEU A 77 -16.57 -0.64 26.26
C LEU A 77 -15.21 -0.86 25.61
N ALA A 78 -14.28 -1.45 26.35
CA ALA A 78 -12.93 -1.74 25.87
C ALA A 78 -12.51 -3.18 26.15
N ILE A 79 -11.76 -3.76 25.22
CA ILE A 79 -11.05 -5.02 25.44
C ILE A 79 -9.67 -4.67 25.98
N VAL A 80 -9.37 -5.17 27.17
CA VAL A 80 -8.05 -5.06 27.78
C VAL A 80 -7.29 -6.35 27.51
N ILE A 81 -6.08 -6.21 26.97
CA ILE A 81 -5.11 -7.28 26.77
C ILE A 81 -4.03 -7.10 27.86
N PRO A 82 -4.13 -7.80 29.01
CA PRO A 82 -3.32 -7.51 30.18
C PRO A 82 -1.82 -7.74 29.94
N ILE A 83 -1.48 -8.74 29.12
CA ILE A 83 -0.10 -9.16 28.83
C ILE A 83 0.75 -8.01 28.26
N ILE A 84 0.13 -7.13 27.48
CA ILE A 84 0.81 -6.00 26.81
C ILE A 84 0.29 -4.64 27.25
N ASN A 85 -0.52 -4.61 28.32
CA ASN A 85 -1.19 -3.40 28.83
C ASN A 85 -1.85 -2.56 27.73
N LEU A 86 -2.55 -3.24 26.81
CA LEU A 86 -3.23 -2.62 25.68
C LEU A 86 -4.73 -2.60 25.96
N SER A 87 -5.33 -1.41 25.92
CA SER A 87 -6.78 -1.24 25.98
C SER A 87 -7.27 -0.74 24.63
N ILE A 88 -8.19 -1.48 24.02
CA ILE A 88 -8.73 -1.19 22.70
C ILE A 88 -10.23 -0.92 22.84
N PRO A 89 -10.71 0.31 22.53
CA PRO A 89 -12.14 0.59 22.46
C PRO A 89 -12.85 -0.35 21.48
N LEU A 90 -14.01 -0.87 21.85
CA LEU A 90 -14.77 -1.83 21.04
C LEU A 90 -15.13 -1.24 19.67
N PHE A 91 -15.45 0.06 19.62
CA PHE A 91 -15.69 0.77 18.36
C PHE A 91 -14.46 0.74 17.44
N HIS A 92 -13.27 1.03 17.98
CA HIS A 92 -12.03 0.94 17.21
C HIS A 92 -11.82 -0.47 16.69
N LEU A 93 -12.01 -1.49 17.52
CA LEU A 93 -11.87 -2.90 17.12
C LEU A 93 -12.78 -3.27 15.94
N ILE A 94 -14.08 -2.98 16.05
CA ILE A 94 -15.07 -3.34 15.01
C ILE A 94 -14.73 -2.66 13.69
N VAL A 95 -14.51 -1.34 13.71
CA VAL A 95 -14.18 -0.58 12.49
C VAL A 95 -12.87 -1.07 11.88
N SER A 96 -11.87 -1.34 12.72
CA SER A 96 -10.56 -1.81 12.27
C SER A 96 -10.64 -3.17 11.58
N ILE A 97 -11.41 -4.12 12.13
CA ILE A 97 -11.60 -5.44 11.52
C ILE A 97 -12.23 -5.29 10.13
N LEU A 98 -13.26 -4.46 9.99
CA LEU A 98 -13.91 -4.21 8.71
C LEU A 98 -12.94 -3.61 7.67
N LEU A 99 -12.13 -2.63 8.08
CA LEU A 99 -11.14 -2.01 7.21
C LEU A 99 -10.03 -2.98 6.83
N ILE A 100 -9.48 -3.73 7.78
CA ILE A 100 -8.40 -4.70 7.51
C ILE A 100 -8.90 -5.79 6.53
N ILE A 101 -10.09 -6.34 6.76
CA ILE A 101 -10.70 -7.32 5.85
C ILE A 101 -10.90 -6.72 4.46
N LEU A 102 -11.45 -5.50 4.37
CA LEU A 102 -11.68 -4.82 3.10
C LEU A 102 -10.37 -4.58 2.35
N GLY A 103 -9.36 -4.01 3.00
CA GLY A 103 -8.08 -3.71 2.39
C GLY A 103 -7.31 -4.98 1.98
N ALA A 104 -7.33 -6.03 2.82
CA ALA A 104 -6.77 -7.33 2.49
C ALA A 104 -7.47 -7.96 1.28
N TRP A 105 -8.80 -7.84 1.19
CA TRP A 105 -9.56 -8.31 0.02
C TRP A 105 -9.12 -7.61 -1.27
N PHE A 106 -8.93 -6.29 -1.26
CA PHE A 106 -8.41 -5.56 -2.42
C PHE A 106 -7.01 -6.02 -2.82
N ALA A 107 -6.10 -6.20 -1.85
CA ALA A 107 -4.75 -6.67 -2.11
C ALA A 107 -4.74 -8.09 -2.72
N ILE A 108 -5.49 -9.03 -2.12
CA ILE A 108 -5.60 -10.42 -2.58
C ILE A 108 -6.26 -10.50 -3.95
N ALA A 109 -7.34 -9.74 -4.17
CA ALA A 109 -8.02 -9.69 -5.47
C ALA A 109 -7.10 -9.14 -6.57
N GLY A 110 -6.28 -8.14 -6.24
CA GLY A 110 -5.26 -7.59 -7.13
C GLY A 110 -4.23 -8.65 -7.53
N VAL A 111 -3.60 -9.28 -6.54
CA VAL A 111 -2.61 -10.34 -6.75
C VAL A 111 -3.18 -11.50 -7.55
N LYS A 112 -4.45 -11.89 -7.31
CA LYS A 112 -5.09 -12.98 -8.03
C LYS A 112 -5.25 -12.70 -9.52
N GLU A 113 -5.52 -11.44 -9.91
CA GLU A 113 -5.66 -11.07 -11.32
C GLU A 113 -4.31 -10.94 -12.05
N VAL A 114 -3.24 -10.46 -11.37
CA VAL A 114 -1.94 -10.24 -12.02
C VAL A 114 -0.91 -11.33 -11.78
N THR A 115 -1.15 -12.27 -10.86
CA THR A 115 -0.21 -13.24 -10.27
C THR A 115 0.77 -12.61 -9.27
N LEU A 116 1.30 -13.44 -8.35
CA LEU A 116 2.32 -13.02 -7.38
C LEU A 116 3.57 -12.44 -8.04
N LYS A 117 4.02 -13.06 -9.15
CA LYS A 117 5.21 -12.61 -9.87
C LYS A 117 5.06 -11.16 -10.32
N VAL A 118 3.94 -10.81 -10.96
CA VAL A 118 3.69 -9.45 -11.43
C VAL A 118 3.49 -8.49 -10.28
N ALA A 119 2.82 -8.91 -9.20
CA ALA A 119 2.64 -8.08 -8.02
C ALA A 119 3.97 -7.72 -7.34
N GLU A 120 4.96 -8.62 -7.36
CA GLU A 120 6.30 -8.36 -6.84
C GLU A 120 7.15 -7.52 -7.80
N THR A 121 7.08 -7.81 -9.10
CA THR A 121 7.96 -7.18 -10.09
C THR A 121 7.41 -5.89 -10.69
N HIS A 122 6.11 -5.61 -10.54
CA HIS A 122 5.40 -4.52 -11.21
C HIS A 122 5.55 -4.58 -12.75
N LYS A 123 5.66 -5.82 -13.30
CA LYS A 123 5.89 -6.08 -14.73
C LYS A 123 4.86 -7.07 -15.29
N PRO A 124 3.69 -6.59 -15.70
CA PRO A 124 2.75 -7.42 -16.43
C PRO A 124 3.26 -7.68 -17.85
N GLU A 125 2.87 -8.80 -18.46
CA GLU A 125 3.20 -9.08 -19.88
C GLU A 125 2.20 -8.42 -20.86
N LYS A 126 1.07 -7.91 -20.34
CA LYS A 126 -0.01 -7.26 -21.09
C LYS A 126 -0.83 -6.36 -20.17
N VAL A 127 -1.62 -5.44 -20.74
CA VAL A 127 -2.52 -4.60 -19.92
C VAL A 127 -3.67 -5.45 -19.37
N ILE A 128 -3.73 -5.57 -18.03
CA ILE A 128 -4.78 -6.33 -17.34
C ILE A 128 -5.93 -5.38 -17.00
N THR A 129 -7.11 -5.66 -17.56
CA THR A 129 -8.32 -4.83 -17.44
C THR A 129 -9.52 -5.59 -16.88
N THR A 130 -9.31 -6.83 -16.42
CA THR A 130 -10.34 -7.74 -15.90
C THR A 130 -10.45 -7.69 -14.38
N GLY A 131 -11.49 -8.35 -13.85
CA GLY A 131 -11.67 -8.50 -12.40
C GLY A 131 -11.61 -7.18 -11.64
N ILE A 132 -10.76 -7.12 -10.62
CA ILE A 132 -10.59 -5.90 -9.80
C ILE A 132 -9.96 -4.74 -10.58
N TYR A 133 -9.11 -5.03 -11.57
CA TYR A 133 -8.49 -4.03 -12.45
C TYR A 133 -9.51 -3.36 -13.40
N SER A 134 -10.70 -3.94 -13.57
CA SER A 134 -11.78 -3.22 -14.26
C SER A 134 -12.38 -2.05 -13.45
N ARG A 135 -12.06 -1.96 -12.15
CA ARG A 135 -12.64 -0.97 -11.22
C ARG A 135 -11.63 0.01 -10.63
N ILE A 136 -10.38 -0.42 -10.46
CA ILE A 136 -9.29 0.37 -9.89
C ILE A 136 -7.97 -0.10 -10.50
N ARG A 137 -7.09 0.82 -10.89
CA ARG A 137 -5.82 0.44 -11.55
C ARG A 137 -4.79 -0.11 -10.58
N HIS A 138 -4.85 0.32 -9.32
CA HIS A 138 -3.90 -0.04 -8.27
C HIS A 138 -4.59 -0.59 -7.01
N PRO A 139 -5.22 -1.77 -7.09
CA PRO A 139 -5.95 -2.36 -5.97
C PRO A 139 -5.05 -2.68 -4.77
N GLN A 140 -3.79 -3.07 -4.99
CA GLN A 140 -2.84 -3.35 -3.91
C GLN A 140 -2.52 -2.10 -3.10
N TYR A 141 -2.21 -0.98 -3.76
CA TYR A 141 -1.92 0.28 -3.09
C TYR A 141 -3.12 0.84 -2.33
N PHE A 142 -4.33 0.72 -2.90
CA PHE A 142 -5.56 1.04 -2.18
C PHE A 142 -5.74 0.14 -0.95
N GLY A 143 -5.56 -1.19 -1.11
CA GLY A 143 -5.61 -2.14 -0.02
C GLY A 143 -4.64 -1.80 1.12
N THR A 144 -3.41 -1.44 0.79
CA THR A 144 -2.38 -0.99 1.74
C THR A 144 -2.82 0.24 2.53
N ILE A 145 -3.40 1.26 1.86
CA ILE A 145 -3.92 2.46 2.52
C ILE A 145 -5.04 2.09 3.51
N VAL A 146 -6.00 1.27 3.08
CA VAL A 146 -7.14 0.85 3.92
C VAL A 146 -6.67 0.02 5.12
N VAL A 147 -5.74 -0.93 4.91
CA VAL A 147 -5.13 -1.73 5.99
C VAL A 147 -4.36 -0.85 6.96
N HIS A 148 -3.60 0.14 6.48
CA HIS A 148 -2.87 1.07 7.34
C HIS A 148 -3.81 1.86 8.26
N VAL A 149 -4.94 2.35 7.75
CA VAL A 149 -5.96 3.03 8.58
C VAL A 149 -6.56 2.04 9.59
N GLY A 150 -6.88 0.82 9.16
CA GLY A 150 -7.39 -0.24 10.02
C GLY A 150 -6.45 -0.57 11.19
N PHE A 151 -5.15 -0.77 10.94
CA PHE A 151 -4.18 -1.00 12.02
C PHE A 151 -3.96 0.22 12.92
N SER A 152 -3.99 1.42 12.35
CA SER A 152 -3.87 2.66 13.14
C SER A 152 -5.04 2.82 14.11
N LEU A 153 -6.26 2.50 13.68
CA LEU A 153 -7.44 2.47 14.55
C LEU A 153 -7.35 1.34 15.58
N LEU A 154 -6.93 0.13 15.17
CA LEU A 154 -6.89 -1.06 16.03
C LEU A 154 -6.01 -0.83 17.26
N LEU A 155 -4.83 -0.22 17.03
CA LEU A 155 -3.87 0.09 18.09
C LEU A 155 -4.12 1.46 18.72
N SER A 156 -5.11 2.20 18.21
CA SER A 156 -5.41 3.57 18.59
C SER A 156 -4.19 4.50 18.45
N SER A 157 -3.30 4.21 17.51
CA SER A 157 -2.00 4.85 17.32
C SER A 157 -2.15 6.20 16.62
N LEU A 158 -2.07 7.31 17.38
CA LEU A 158 -2.38 8.65 16.86
C LEU A 158 -1.42 9.08 15.75
N TYR A 159 -0.10 8.94 15.96
CA TYR A 159 0.88 9.38 14.97
C TYR A 159 0.84 8.51 13.71
N SER A 160 0.60 7.21 13.87
CA SER A 160 0.33 6.31 12.73
C SER A 160 -0.86 6.80 11.92
N LEU A 161 -2.00 7.08 12.55
CA LEU A 161 -3.19 7.59 11.86
C LEU A 161 -2.89 8.92 11.14
N LEU A 162 -2.20 9.84 11.81
CA LEU A 162 -1.79 11.12 11.23
C LEU A 162 -0.77 10.99 10.10
N SER A 163 -0.04 9.87 10.00
CA SER A 163 0.84 9.58 8.88
C SER A 163 0.10 9.14 7.61
N THR A 164 -1.20 8.86 7.68
CA THR A 164 -2.02 8.39 6.55
C THR A 164 -1.88 9.25 5.27
N PRO A 165 -1.92 10.60 5.33
CA PRO A 165 -1.72 11.43 4.14
C PRO A 165 -0.36 11.20 3.46
N LEU A 166 0.70 10.95 4.24
CA LEU A 166 2.03 10.63 3.69
C LEU A 166 2.01 9.26 2.98
N ILE A 167 1.35 8.26 3.58
CA ILE A 167 1.19 6.94 2.96
C ILE A 167 0.38 7.03 1.66
N ILE A 168 -0.70 7.81 1.64
CA ILE A 168 -1.49 8.07 0.42
C ILE A 168 -0.63 8.75 -0.64
N PHE A 169 0.10 9.80 -0.27
CA PHE A 169 0.98 10.53 -1.19
C PHE A 169 2.06 9.62 -1.78
N TYR A 170 2.73 8.83 -0.95
CA TYR A 170 3.71 7.85 -1.39
C TYR A 170 3.13 6.86 -2.40
N ASN A 171 2.01 6.21 -2.07
CA ASN A 171 1.35 5.25 -2.96
C ASN A 171 0.90 5.90 -4.27
N TYR A 172 0.45 7.16 -4.24
CA TYR A 172 0.10 7.92 -5.44
C TYR A 172 1.30 8.15 -6.35
N ILE A 173 2.44 8.60 -5.80
CA ILE A 173 3.65 8.82 -6.59
C ILE A 173 4.20 7.51 -7.16
N THR A 174 4.20 6.42 -6.38
CA THR A 174 4.58 5.09 -6.85
C THR A 174 3.68 4.64 -8.00
N SER A 175 2.36 4.71 -7.82
CA SER A 175 1.37 4.40 -8.87
C SER A 175 1.64 5.20 -10.14
N TRP A 176 1.91 6.49 -10.01
CA TRP A 176 2.19 7.36 -11.15
C TRP A 176 3.48 7.01 -11.89
N LYS A 177 4.54 6.62 -11.16
CA LYS A 177 5.79 6.14 -11.76
C LYS A 177 5.59 4.81 -12.50
N GLU A 178 4.87 3.88 -11.89
CA GLU A 178 4.52 2.61 -12.53
C GLU A 178 3.72 2.84 -13.81
N GLU A 179 2.69 3.69 -13.75
CA GLU A 179 1.90 4.05 -14.94
C GLU A 179 2.75 4.65 -16.07
N LYS A 180 3.81 5.42 -15.74
CA LYS A 180 4.71 5.95 -16.77
C LYS A 180 5.50 4.85 -17.48
N GLU A 181 5.96 3.85 -16.75
CA GLU A 181 6.66 2.71 -17.34
C GLU A 181 5.69 1.87 -18.17
N LEU A 182 4.48 1.61 -17.66
CA LEU A 182 3.43 0.89 -18.40
C LEU A 182 3.02 1.62 -19.70
N ILE A 183 2.99 2.96 -19.71
CA ILE A 183 2.76 3.73 -20.95
C ILE A 183 3.93 3.56 -21.94
N LYS A 184 5.18 3.50 -21.47
CA LYS A 184 6.33 3.24 -22.35
C LYS A 184 6.28 1.83 -22.95
N GLU A 185 5.82 0.84 -22.19
CA GLU A 185 5.75 -0.56 -22.64
C GLU A 185 4.54 -0.83 -23.55
N PHE A 186 3.35 -0.34 -23.17
CA PHE A 186 2.07 -0.69 -23.82
C PHE A 186 1.44 0.45 -24.62
N GLY A 187 2.00 1.66 -24.56
CA GLY A 187 1.57 2.81 -25.34
C GLY A 187 0.08 3.13 -25.20
N LYS A 188 -0.59 3.23 -26.35
CA LYS A 188 -2.01 3.62 -26.45
C LYS A 188 -2.96 2.69 -25.68
N GLU A 189 -2.64 1.40 -25.60
CA GLU A 189 -3.49 0.43 -24.88
C GLU A 189 -3.65 0.82 -23.40
N TYR A 190 -2.53 1.18 -22.75
CA TYR A 190 -2.56 1.61 -21.35
C TYR A 190 -3.18 3.00 -21.19
N GLU A 191 -2.96 3.92 -22.13
CA GLU A 191 -3.60 5.25 -22.10
C GLU A 191 -5.13 5.16 -22.18
N GLU A 192 -5.67 4.29 -23.02
CA GLU A 192 -7.11 4.05 -23.11
C GLU A 192 -7.68 3.44 -21.84
N TYR A 193 -6.96 2.49 -21.25
CA TYR A 193 -7.31 1.93 -19.95
C TYR A 193 -7.33 3.00 -18.85
N LYS A 194 -6.31 3.86 -18.81
CA LYS A 194 -6.18 4.98 -17.86
C LYS A 194 -7.34 5.97 -17.94
N LYS A 195 -7.91 6.21 -19.13
CA LYS A 195 -9.10 7.07 -19.30
C LYS A 195 -10.36 6.46 -18.69
N LYS A 196 -10.45 5.12 -18.62
CA LYS A 196 -11.66 4.39 -18.25
C LYS A 196 -11.69 3.97 -16.78
N VAL A 197 -10.55 3.71 -16.14
CA VAL A 197 -10.52 3.15 -14.78
C VAL A 197 -9.71 4.05 -13.87
N PRO A 198 -10.20 4.51 -12.70
CA PRO A 198 -9.47 5.39 -11.79
C PRO A 198 -8.25 4.74 -11.14
N MET A 199 -7.30 5.56 -10.67
CA MET A 199 -6.02 5.11 -10.11
C MET A 199 -6.18 4.37 -8.77
N LEU A 200 -6.68 5.06 -7.75
CA LEU A 200 -6.64 4.64 -6.34
C LEU A 200 -8.00 4.59 -5.64
N TYR A 201 -9.11 4.80 -6.35
CA TYR A 201 -10.45 4.66 -5.77
C TYR A 201 -11.31 3.74 -6.64
N PRO A 202 -12.03 2.76 -6.08
CA PRO A 202 -12.79 1.81 -6.89
C PRO A 202 -14.05 2.43 -7.50
N LYS A 203 -14.27 2.21 -8.80
CA LYS A 203 -15.59 2.49 -9.41
C LYS A 203 -16.66 1.60 -8.78
N LEU A 204 -17.73 2.23 -8.29
CA LEU A 204 -18.89 1.54 -7.71
C LEU A 204 -19.79 0.88 -8.76
N ARG A 205 -19.81 1.41 -10.00
CA ARG A 205 -20.65 0.90 -11.10
C ARG A 205 -19.78 0.40 -12.25
N ARG A 206 -20.04 -0.83 -12.70
CA ARG A 206 -19.43 -1.41 -13.89
C ARG A 206 -20.05 -0.73 -15.11
N GLU A 207 -19.25 -0.09 -15.97
CA GLU A 207 -19.74 0.31 -17.29
C GLU A 207 -20.15 -0.97 -18.02
N ARG A 208 -21.46 -1.11 -18.30
CA ARG A 208 -21.94 -2.14 -19.21
C ARG A 208 -21.29 -1.83 -20.55
N LYS A 209 -20.44 -2.74 -21.05
CA LYS A 209 -20.07 -2.73 -22.47
C LYS A 209 -21.39 -2.76 -23.25
N ARG A 210 -21.70 -1.65 -23.93
CA ARG A 210 -22.67 -1.63 -25.03
C ARG A 210 -22.04 -2.30 -26.23
#